data_AF-A0A2T0QIV5-F1
#
_entry.id   AF-A0A2T0QIV5-F1
#
_cell.length_a   1.000
_cell.length_b   1.000
_cell.length_c   1.000
_cell.angle_alpha   90.00
_cell.angle_beta   90.00
_cell.angle_gamma   90.00
#
_symmetry.space_group_name_H-M   'P 1'
#
loop_
_entity.id
_entity.type
_entity.pdbx_description
1 polymer ?
#
loop_
_entity_poly.entity_id
_entity_poly.type
_entity_poly.pdbx_seq_one_letter_code
_entity_poly.pdbx_strand_id
1 'polypeptide(L)' 'MPMTRSPDIPGVTEADYTLLVEALSSLLRERSSALQIAAEVAKKRGLAAPNVWDFGLPDILRLRRVWEVASRTSA' A
#
# COMPACT_ATOMS: atom_id res chain seq x y z
N MET A 1 11.94 -17.55 -40.07
CA MET A 1 12.21 -16.55 -39.01
C MET A 1 11.53 -17.02 -37.73
N PRO A 2 12.24 -17.49 -36.70
CA PRO A 2 11.60 -17.83 -35.44
C PRO A 2 11.31 -16.53 -34.67
N MET A 3 10.05 -16.32 -34.28
CA MET A 3 9.66 -15.29 -33.32
C MET A 3 10.35 -15.64 -32.00
N THR A 4 11.36 -14.86 -31.63
CA THR A 4 11.98 -14.91 -30.30
C THR A 4 10.90 -14.70 -29.25
N ARG A 5 10.73 -15.67 -28.35
CA ARG A 5 9.88 -15.59 -27.16
C ARG A 5 9.99 -14.19 -26.55
N SER A 6 8.85 -13.55 -26.28
CA SER A 6 8.80 -12.41 -25.35
C SER A 6 9.61 -12.76 -24.10
N PRO A 7 10.42 -11.84 -23.57
CA PRO A 7 11.07 -12.08 -22.30
C PRO A 7 9.96 -12.32 -21.28
N ASP A 8 9.99 -13.52 -20.67
CA ASP A 8 9.20 -13.84 -19.50
C ASP A 8 9.39 -12.67 -18.52
N ILE A 9 8.32 -11.89 -18.26
CA ILE A 9 8.31 -11.04 -17.08
C ILE A 9 8.54 -12.04 -15.94
N PRO A 10 9.66 -11.98 -15.21
CA PRO A 10 9.93 -12.95 -14.17
C PRO A 10 8.71 -12.96 -13.26
N GLY A 11 8.10 -14.14 -13.12
CA GLY A 11 6.89 -14.30 -12.32
C GLY A 11 7.15 -13.74 -10.93
N VAL A 12 6.17 -13.01 -10.39
CA VAL A 12 6.25 -12.41 -9.06
C VAL A 12 6.55 -13.52 -8.04
N THR A 13 7.63 -13.35 -7.29
CA THR A 13 8.11 -14.33 -6.30
C THR A 13 7.51 -14.08 -4.93
N GLU A 14 7.64 -15.05 -4.02
CA GLU A 14 7.29 -14.87 -2.59
C GLU A 14 8.05 -13.72 -1.93
N ALA A 15 9.30 -13.50 -2.33
CA ALA A 15 10.10 -12.37 -1.85
C ALA A 15 9.50 -11.03 -2.28
N ASP A 16 8.97 -10.95 -3.51
CA ASP A 16 8.30 -9.75 -4.03
C ASP A 16 7.00 -9.48 -3.26
N TYR A 17 6.21 -10.51 -2.94
CA TYR A 17 5.00 -10.33 -2.12
C TYR A 17 5.33 -9.85 -0.70
N THR A 18 6.37 -10.41 -0.10
CA THR A 18 6.84 -10.00 1.24
C THR A 18 7.25 -8.52 1.22
N LEU A 19 8.06 -8.13 0.23
CA LEU A 19 8.49 -6.75 0.05
C LEU A 19 7.30 -5.80 -0.14
N LEU A 20 6.29 -6.20 -0.93
CA LEU A 20 5.07 -5.39 -1.13
C LEU A 20 4.29 -5.22 0.17
N VAL A 21 4.13 -6.26 0.98
CA VAL A 21 3.42 -6.19 2.26
C VAL A 21 4.17 -5.28 3.24
N GLU A 22 5.50 -5.35 3.30
CA GLU A 22 6.33 -4.48 4.13
C GLU A 22 6.25 -3.00 3.67
N ALA A 23 6.33 -2.76 2.37
CA ALA A 23 6.20 -1.42 1.80
C ALA A 23 4.82 -0.81 2.09
N LEU A 24 3.74 -1.59 1.93
CA LEU A 24 2.39 -1.14 2.24
C LEU A 24 2.18 -0.90 3.75
N SER A 25 2.83 -1.69 4.60
CA SER A 25 2.80 -1.49 6.05
C SER A 25 3.50 -0.18 6.45
N SER A 26 4.65 0.09 5.84
CA SER A 26 5.40 1.35 6.04
C SER A 26 4.60 2.55 5.53
N LEU A 27 4.02 2.45 4.34
CA LEU A 27 3.19 3.50 3.76
C LEU A 27 1.95 3.79 4.62
N LEU A 28 1.29 2.75 5.14
CA LEU A 28 0.14 2.89 6.04
C LEU A 28 0.51 3.67 7.30
N ARG A 29 1.65 3.33 7.91
CA ARG A 29 2.16 4.02 9.11
C ARG A 29 2.40 5.50 8.84
N GLU A 30 3.15 5.82 7.78
CA GLU A 30 3.49 7.21 7.47
C GLU A 30 2.25 8.05 7.15
N ARG A 31 1.31 7.52 6.36
CA ARG A 31 0.06 8.24 6.05
C ARG A 31 -0.87 8.37 7.24
N SER A 32 -0.88 7.40 8.15
CA SER A 32 -1.63 7.49 9.41
C SER A 32 -1.07 8.61 10.30
N SER A 33 0.26 8.71 10.40
CA SER A 33 0.93 9.81 11.11
C SER A 33 0.61 11.16 10.48
N ALA A 34 0.63 11.25 9.14
CA ALA A 34 0.31 12.47 8.42
C ALA A 34 -1.15 12.91 8.66
N LEU A 35 -2.10 11.97 8.69
CA LEU A 35 -3.49 12.24 9.07
C LEU A 35 -3.60 12.81 10.49
N GLN A 36 -2.92 12.22 11.46
CA GLN A 36 -2.93 12.70 12.85
C GLN A 36 -2.39 14.13 12.94
N ILE A 37 -1.26 14.42 12.29
CA ILE A 37 -0.67 15.77 12.25
C ILE A 37 -1.64 16.76 11.59
N ALA A 38 -2.24 16.39 10.45
CA ALA A 38 -3.16 17.25 9.74
C ALA A 38 -4.44 17.52 10.54
N ALA A 39 -4.97 16.53 11.26
CA ALA A 39 -6.11 16.68 12.16
C ALA A 39 -5.80 17.64 13.31
N GLU A 40 -4.62 17.53 13.93
CA GLU A 40 -4.20 18.46 14.98
C GLU A 40 -4.01 19.89 14.46
N VAL A 41 -3.47 20.06 13.25
CA VAL A 41 -3.36 21.38 12.61
C VAL A 41 -4.74 21.96 12.28
N ALA A 42 -5.64 21.16 11.71
CA ALA A 42 -7.00 21.59 11.39
C ALA A 42 -7.75 22.04 12.65
N LYS A 43 -7.67 21.25 13.72
CA LYS A 43 -8.22 21.57 15.03
C LYS A 43 -7.71 22.90 15.57
N LYS A 44 -6.39 23.13 15.55
CA LYS A 44 -5.78 24.40 16.00
C LYS A 44 -6.21 25.62 15.17
N ARG A 45 -6.59 25.41 13.91
CA ARG A 45 -7.01 26.46 12.98
C ARG A 45 -8.53 26.63 12.90
N GLY A 46 -9.31 25.84 13.65
CA GLY A 46 -10.77 25.86 13.55
C GLY A 46 -11.30 25.37 12.20
N LEU A 47 -10.53 24.53 11.50
CA LEU A 47 -10.91 23.94 10.21
C LEU A 47 -11.52 22.55 10.41
N ALA A 48 -12.26 22.08 9.40
CA ALA A 48 -12.74 20.70 9.36
C ALA A 48 -11.55 19.72 9.38
N ALA A 49 -11.66 18.68 10.19
CA ALA A 49 -10.64 17.64 10.25
C ALA A 49 -10.64 16.80 8.95
N PRO A 50 -9.46 16.48 8.39
CA PRO A 50 -9.37 15.51 7.31
C PRO A 50 -9.80 14.12 7.81
N ASN A 51 -10.24 13.29 6.89
CA ASN A 51 -10.65 11.91 7.15
C ASN A 51 -9.66 10.91 6.51
N VAL A 52 -9.87 9.62 6.76
CA VAL A 52 -9.00 8.54 6.31
C VAL A 52 -8.89 8.40 4.78
N TRP A 53 -9.90 8.86 4.03
CA TRP A 53 -9.91 8.85 2.57
C TRP A 53 -9.03 9.94 1.98
N ASP A 54 -8.92 11.09 2.64
CA ASP A 54 -8.01 12.18 2.24
C ASP A 54 -6.54 11.73 2.25
N PHE A 55 -6.23 10.69 3.03
CA PHE A 55 -4.91 10.07 3.12
C PHE A 55 -4.85 8.68 2.45
N GLY A 56 -5.92 8.20 1.83
CA GLY A 56 -5.97 6.92 1.12
C GLY A 56 -5.68 5.69 1.98
N LEU A 57 -5.92 5.76 3.30
CA LEU A 57 -5.65 4.63 4.21
C LEU A 57 -6.46 3.37 3.86
N PRO A 58 -7.76 3.47 3.48
CA PRO A 58 -8.54 2.29 3.11
C PRO A 58 -7.97 1.54 1.90
N ASP A 59 -7.47 2.26 0.89
CA ASP A 59 -6.88 1.63 -0.30
C ASP A 59 -5.56 0.92 0.02
N ILE A 60 -4.73 1.51 0.88
CA ILE A 60 -3.47 0.88 1.32
C ILE A 60 -3.79 -0.42 2.09
N LEU A 61 -4.76 -0.39 3.00
CA LEU A 61 -5.22 -1.57 3.73
C LEU A 61 -5.76 -2.66 2.79
N ARG A 62 -6.57 -2.26 1.80
CA ARG A 62 -7.12 -3.18 0.80
C ARG A 62 -6.02 -3.83 -0.03
N LEU A 63 -5.07 -3.04 -0.54
CA LEU A 63 -3.94 -3.54 -1.33
C LEU A 63 -3.06 -4.47 -0.50
N ARG A 64 -2.76 -4.11 0.75
CA ARG A 64 -1.97 -4.95 1.67
C ARG A 64 -2.64 -6.31 1.85
N ARG A 65 -3.96 -6.33 2.04
CA ARG A 65 -4.71 -7.57 2.21
C ARG A 65 -4.70 -8.45 0.96
N VAL A 66 -4.78 -7.85 -0.23
CA VAL A 66 -4.69 -8.58 -1.51
C VAL A 66 -3.37 -9.34 -1.60
N TRP A 67 -2.24 -8.68 -1.30
CA TRP A 67 -0.92 -9.32 -1.38
C TRP A 67 -0.64 -10.31 -0.26
N GLU A 68 -1.13 -10.07 0.96
CA GLU A 68 -1.09 -11.06 2.04
C GLU A 68 -1.84 -12.36 1.69
N VAL A 69 -2.94 -12.28 0.92
CA VAL A 69 -3.68 -13.46 0.47
C VAL A 69 -2.95 -14.14 -0.68
N ALA A 70 -2.37 -13.37 -1.60
CA ALA A 70 -1.62 -13.89 -2.74
C ALA A 70 -0.37 -14.68 -2.32
N SER A 71 0.39 -14.20 -1.33
CA SER A 71 1.56 -14.95 -0.81
C SER A 71 1.17 -16.28 -0.17
N ARG A 72 0.04 -16.33 0.55
CA ARG A 72 -0.46 -17.59 1.14
C ARG A 72 -0.95 -18.61 0.12
N THR A 73 -1.30 -18.19 -1.09
CA THR A 73 -1.82 -19.07 -2.14
C THR A 73 -0.71 -19.57 -3.06
N SER A 74 0.47 -18.95 -3.02
CA SER A 74 1.62 -19.30 -3.87
C SER A 74 2.68 -20.11 -3.13
N ALA A 75 2.49 -20.37 -1.83
CA ALA A 75 3.25 -21.29 -0.98
C ALA A 75 2.61 -22.68 -0.93
#